data_AF-A0A2V9I3C0-F1
#
_entry.id   AF-A0A2V9I3C0-F1
#
_cell.length_a   1.000
_cell.length_b   1.000
_cell.length_c   1.000
_cell.angle_alpha   90.00
_cell.angle_beta   90.00
_cell.angle_gamma   90.00
#
_symmetry.space_group_name_H-M   'P 1'
#
loop_
_entity.id
_entity.type
_entity.pdbx_description
1 polymer ?
#
loop_
_entity_poly.entity_id
_entity_poly.type
_entity_poly.pdbx_seq_one_letter_code
_entity_poly.pdbx_strand_id
1 'polypeptide(L)' 'IRIDRTLPLKDAAEAHRALEGRVTSGKILLIP' A
#
# COMPACT_ATOMS: atom_id res chain seq x y z
N ILE A 1 -9.72 -11.88 5.24
CA ILE A 1 -8.99 -10.59 5.27
C ILE A 1 -8.82 -10.10 3.82
N ARG A 2 -9.13 -8.84 3.48
CA ARG A 2 -8.95 -8.28 2.11
C ARG A 2 -7.71 -7.40 2.04
N ILE A 3 -6.89 -7.59 0.99
CA ILE A 3 -5.72 -6.77 0.64
C ILE A 3 -6.09 -5.96 -0.60
N ASP A 4 -5.87 -4.66 -0.53
CA ASP A 4 -6.15 -3.71 -1.61
C ASP A 4 -5.01 -3.70 -2.64
N ARG A 5 -3.77 -3.66 -2.15
CA ARG A 5 -2.56 -3.61 -2.97
C ARG A 5 -1.42 -4.37 -2.30
N THR A 6 -0.56 -4.96 -3.12
CA THR A 6 0.71 -5.54 -2.70
C THR A 6 1.83 -4.86 -3.46
N LEU A 7 2.81 -4.32 -2.75
CA LEU A 7 3.92 -3.56 -3.32
C LEU A 7 5.26 -4.12 -2.83
N PRO A 8 6.33 -4.01 -3.62
CA PRO A 8 7.69 -4.26 -3.13
C PRO A 8 8.05 -3.32 -1.97
N LEU A 9 8.92 -3.76 -1.05
CA LEU A 9 9.34 -2.97 0.10
C LEU A 9 10.05 -1.68 -0.32
N LYS A 10 10.81 -1.74 -1.43
CA LYS A 10 11.45 -0.56 -2.04
C LYS A 10 10.46 0.55 -2.45
N ASP A 11 9.19 0.20 -2.63
CA ASP A 11 8.14 1.12 -3.07
C ASP A 11 7.26 1.61 -1.91
N ALA A 12 7.74 1.48 -0.66
CA ALA A 12 7.03 1.95 0.54
C ALA A 12 6.56 3.42 0.44
N ALA A 13 7.35 4.29 -0.19
CA ALA A 13 6.96 5.70 -0.38
C ALA A 13 5.67 5.85 -1.21
N GLU A 14 5.43 4.97 -2.19
CA GLU A 14 4.17 4.96 -2.95
C GLU A 14 3.00 4.50 -2.08
N ALA A 15 3.21 3.48 -1.26
CA ALA A 15 2.21 3.02 -0.30
C ALA A 15 1.78 4.17 0.63
N HIS A 16 2.74 4.93 1.18
CA HIS A 16 2.46 6.09 2.02
C HIS A 16 1.65 7.17 1.28
N ARG A 17 2.05 7.55 0.06
CA ARG A 17 1.30 8.52 -0.75
C ARG A 17 -0.14 8.06 -1.02
N ALA A 18 -0.34 6.78 -1.31
CA ALA A 18 -1.68 6.23 -1.56
C ALA A 18 -2.58 6.27 -0.32
N LEU A 19 -2.01 6.00 0.87
CA LEU A 19 -2.71 6.10 2.16
C LEU A 19 -3.07 7.55 2.49
N GLU A 20 -2.11 8.47 2.37
CA GLU A 20 -2.30 9.89 2.65
C GLU A 20 -3.33 10.52 1.72
N GLY A 21 -3.30 10.15 0.44
CA GLY A 21 -4.28 10.58 -0.57
C GLY A 21 -5.64 9.91 -0.47
N ARG A 22 -5.85 8.98 0.48
CA ARG A 22 -7.09 8.19 0.64
C ARG A 22 -7.50 7.42 -0.63
N VAL A 23 -6.53 6.94 -1.38
CA VAL A 23 -6.73 6.20 -2.65
C VAL A 23 -6.84 4.68 -2.42
N THR A 24 -6.81 4.25 -1.16
CA THR A 24 -6.96 2.83 -0.78
C THR A 24 -8.26 2.60 -0.04
N SER A 25 -8.90 1.46 -0.32
CA SER A 25 -10.11 1.02 0.40
C SER A 25 -9.84 -0.17 1.34
N GLY A 26 -8.57 -0.42 1.68
CA GLY A 26 -8.18 -1.57 2.49
C GLY A 26 -6.70 -1.55 2.88
N LYS A 27 -6.18 -2.74 3.19
CA LYS A 27 -4.79 -2.91 3.63
C LYS A 27 -3.83 -2.95 2.44
N ILE A 28 -2.69 -2.29 2.58
CA ILE A 28 -1.53 -2.47 1.70
C ILE A 28 -0.58 -3.48 2.37
N LEU A 29 -0.04 -4.42 1.59
CA LEU A 29 1.01 -5.33 2.01
C LEU A 29 2.33 -4.97 1.32
N LEU A 30 3.40 -4.87 2.09
CA LEU A 30 4.76 -4.75 1.54
C LEU A 30 5.44 -6.12 1.57
N ILE A 31 6.06 -6.50 0.45
CA ILE A 31 6.85 -7.72 0.33
C ILE A 31 8.32 -7.37 0.09
N PRO A 32 9.29 -8.06 0.74
CA PRO A 32 10.71 -7.82 0.53
C PRO A 32 11.12 -7.84 -0.96
#